data_AF-A0A0P0C122-F1
#
_entry.id   AF-A0A0P0C122-F1
#
_cell.length_a   1.000
_cell.length_b   1.000
_cell.length_c   1.000
_cell.angle_alpha   90.00
_cell.angle_beta   90.00
_cell.angle_gamma   90.00
#
_symmetry.space_group_name_H-M   'P 1'
#
loop_
_entity.id
_entity.type
_entity.pdbx_description
1 polymer ?
#
loop_
_entity_poly.entity_id
_entity_poly.type
_entity_poly.pdbx_seq_one_letter_code
_entity_poly.pdbx_strand_id
1 'polypeptide(L)'
;MKKVFLLLSCCAFMAACNSNSTTNEGAVESSSADSSSAANMSAATRQSDADTSSMNIGTDRTAGTGVSPHAEGEKLIASSDCMGCHRIDTKLVGPAYQAVADKYENNEKDAEYLAGKIIKGGGGVWGQMAMTPHPNLSEDEAKKMAQYILSLKK
;
A
#
# COMPACT_ATOMS: atom_id res chain seq x y z
N MET A 1 -11.93 19.62 -45.36
CA MET A 1 -12.05 18.67 -46.49
C MET A 1 -10.66 18.30 -46.98
N LYS A 2 -10.30 17.01 -46.91
CA LYS A 2 -9.26 16.27 -47.67
C LYS A 2 -9.27 14.87 -47.05
N LYS A 3 -9.53 13.84 -47.86
CA LYS A 3 -9.93 12.50 -47.42
C LYS A 3 -8.89 11.46 -47.82
N VAL A 4 -8.72 10.46 -46.96
CA VAL A 4 -8.43 9.04 -47.27
C VAL A 4 -7.08 8.70 -47.91
N PHE A 5 -6.40 7.69 -47.37
CA PHE A 5 -5.92 6.42 -47.96
C PHE A 5 -5.01 5.76 -46.88
N LEU A 6 -4.81 4.45 -46.72
CA LEU A 6 -5.56 3.19 -46.98
C LEU A 6 -4.64 2.04 -46.45
N LEU A 7 -5.19 0.85 -46.20
CA LEU A 7 -4.50 -0.44 -45.89
C LEU A 7 -3.92 -0.57 -44.45
N LEU A 8 -4.23 -1.59 -43.64
CA LEU A 8 -4.50 -3.04 -43.81
C LEU A 8 -3.25 -3.92 -43.58
N SER A 9 -3.09 -4.35 -42.32
CA SER A 9 -2.36 -5.55 -41.87
C SER A 9 -2.68 -5.65 -40.36
N CYS A 10 -3.48 -6.57 -39.82
CA CYS A 10 -3.64 -8.01 -40.06
C CYS A 10 -2.38 -8.84 -39.76
N CYS A 11 -2.17 -9.11 -38.46
CA CYS A 11 -1.84 -10.46 -37.99
C CYS A 11 -2.08 -10.57 -36.48
N ALA A 12 -2.88 -11.56 -36.07
CA ALA A 12 -3.08 -11.88 -34.66
C ALA A 12 -1.93 -12.75 -34.13
N PHE A 13 -1.55 -12.54 -32.87
CA PHE A 13 -0.78 -13.52 -32.08
C PHE A 13 -1.50 -13.76 -30.75
N MET A 14 -2.58 -14.54 -30.82
CA MET A 14 -3.09 -15.29 -29.68
C MET A 14 -2.45 -16.68 -29.73
N ALA A 15 -1.51 -16.94 -28.83
CA ALA A 15 -0.93 -18.26 -28.62
C ALA A 15 -1.02 -18.58 -27.13
N ALA A 16 -1.92 -19.49 -26.78
CA ALA A 16 -2.11 -19.98 -25.42
C ALA A 16 -1.53 -21.40 -25.28
N CYS A 17 -0.69 -21.60 -24.27
CA CYS A 17 -0.40 -22.88 -23.62
C CYS A 17 -0.17 -22.52 -22.13
N ASN A 18 -1.00 -22.91 -21.16
CA ASN A 18 -1.54 -24.23 -20.76
C ASN A 18 -0.67 -24.96 -19.72
N SER A 19 -1.32 -25.41 -18.64
CA SER A 19 -0.86 -26.33 -17.58
C SER A 19 0.33 -25.92 -16.70
N ASN A 20 0.04 -25.57 -15.44
CA ASN A 20 0.16 -26.58 -14.39
C ASN A 20 -0.84 -26.34 -13.25
N SER A 21 -1.82 -27.24 -13.12
CA SER A 21 -2.63 -27.39 -11.91
C SER A 21 -2.18 -28.67 -11.22
N THR A 22 -1.54 -28.56 -10.06
CA THR A 22 -1.29 -29.72 -9.20
C THR A 22 -1.73 -29.42 -7.78
N THR A 23 -2.83 -30.05 -7.41
CA THR A 23 -3.41 -30.11 -6.08
C THR A 23 -2.41 -30.69 -5.08
N ASN A 24 -2.17 -29.98 -3.98
CA ASN A 24 -1.43 -30.49 -2.84
C ASN A 24 -2.34 -31.33 -1.93
N GLU A 25 -2.73 -32.52 -2.42
CA GLU A 25 -3.32 -33.56 -1.57
C GLU A 25 -2.23 -34.16 -0.69
N GLY A 26 -2.02 -33.54 0.47
CA GLY A 26 -1.12 -34.01 1.52
C GLY A 26 -1.89 -34.72 2.61
N ALA A 27 -2.21 -36.00 2.41
CA ALA A 27 -2.71 -36.85 3.47
C ALA A 27 -1.55 -37.28 4.40
N VAL A 28 -1.64 -36.95 5.69
CA VAL A 28 -1.07 -37.77 6.76
C VAL A 28 -2.08 -37.92 7.88
N GLU A 29 -2.45 -39.16 8.15
CA GLU A 29 -3.30 -39.54 9.26
C GLU A 29 -2.54 -39.60 10.59
N SER A 30 -3.24 -39.18 11.65
CA SER A 30 -3.40 -39.91 12.91
C SER A 30 -2.18 -40.26 13.79
N SER A 31 -2.30 -39.80 15.04
CA SER A 31 -1.91 -40.52 16.28
C SER A 31 -0.41 -40.47 16.69
N SER A 32 -0.01 -40.55 17.97
CA SER A 32 -0.73 -40.81 19.24
C SER A 32 -0.01 -40.15 20.43
N ALA A 33 -0.73 -39.91 21.54
CA ALA A 33 -0.22 -39.99 22.94
C ALA A 33 0.85 -38.95 23.41
N ASP A 34 0.98 -38.57 24.68
CA ASP A 34 0.12 -38.76 25.86
C ASP A 34 0.30 -37.65 26.92
N SER A 35 -0.70 -37.52 27.78
CA SER A 35 -0.70 -37.07 29.19
C SER A 35 0.35 -36.09 29.78
N SER A 36 -0.15 -34.92 30.19
CA SER A 36 -0.22 -34.46 31.60
C SER A 36 1.01 -34.59 32.52
N SER A 37 1.46 -33.45 33.11
CA SER A 37 1.25 -33.16 34.55
C SER A 37 1.92 -31.87 35.10
N ALA A 38 1.17 -31.22 36.00
CA ALA A 38 1.59 -30.50 37.23
C ALA A 38 2.39 -29.17 37.21
N ALA A 39 1.74 -28.12 37.75
CA ALA A 39 2.30 -26.99 38.54
C ALA A 39 3.32 -26.05 37.82
N ASN A 40 3.59 -24.80 38.20
CA ASN A 40 3.05 -23.81 39.15
C ASN A 40 3.45 -22.40 38.60
N MET A 41 3.00 -21.24 39.05
CA MET A 41 2.18 -20.83 40.22
C MET A 41 1.34 -19.58 39.82
N SER A 42 0.35 -19.19 40.62
CA SER A 42 -0.35 -17.90 40.47
C SER A 42 0.51 -16.71 40.95
N ALA A 43 0.51 -15.61 40.19
CA ALA A 43 0.90 -14.29 40.69
C ALA A 43 -0.22 -13.28 40.38
N ALA A 44 -1.31 -13.36 41.14
CA ALA A 44 -2.31 -12.31 41.13
C ALA A 44 -1.75 -11.07 41.84
N THR A 45 -1.52 -9.98 41.11
CA THR A 45 -1.67 -8.65 41.70
C THR A 45 -3.05 -8.14 41.35
N ARG A 46 -3.82 -7.78 42.37
CA ARG A 46 -5.06 -7.02 42.23
C ARG A 46 -4.75 -5.53 42.39
N GLN A 47 -5.80 -4.75 42.17
CA GLN A 47 -5.98 -3.33 42.49
C GLN A 47 -5.52 -2.34 41.41
N SER A 48 -6.31 -1.32 41.08
CA SER A 48 -7.76 -1.12 41.36
C SER A 48 -8.25 0.12 40.62
N ASP A 49 -9.42 0.00 39.97
CA ASP A 49 -10.48 1.00 39.85
C ASP A 49 -10.20 2.39 39.24
N ALA A 50 -11.28 2.99 38.73
CA ALA A 50 -11.38 4.21 37.93
C ALA A 50 -10.82 4.09 36.48
N ASP A 51 -11.57 4.40 35.41
CA ASP A 51 -12.90 5.00 35.36
C ASP A 51 -13.80 4.35 34.30
N THR A 52 -15.05 4.07 34.67
CA THR A 52 -16.08 3.61 33.73
C THR A 52 -16.70 4.82 33.05
N SER A 53 -16.38 5.02 31.77
CA SER A 53 -17.20 5.85 30.90
C SER A 53 -17.35 5.21 29.51
N SER A 54 -18.59 4.86 29.22
CA SER A 54 -19.13 4.56 27.88
C SER A 54 -18.58 3.31 27.17
N MET A 55 -19.18 2.17 27.49
CA MET A 55 -19.24 1.05 26.55
C MET A 55 -20.02 1.48 25.29
N ASN A 56 -19.35 1.48 24.13
CA ASN A 56 -20.02 1.18 22.87
C ASN A 56 -19.49 -0.16 22.36
N ILE A 57 -20.34 -1.18 22.37
CA ILE A 57 -20.03 -2.50 21.80
C ILE A 57 -20.28 -2.42 20.29
N GLY A 58 -19.30 -1.87 19.56
CA GLY A 58 -19.13 -2.07 18.12
C GLY A 58 -18.17 -3.23 17.89
N THR A 59 -18.53 -4.21 17.06
CA THR A 59 -17.73 -5.43 16.84
C THR A 59 -16.59 -5.24 15.83
N ASP A 60 -16.17 -4.01 15.60
CA ASP A 60 -15.14 -3.64 14.64
C ASP A 60 -13.75 -3.88 15.22
N ARG A 61 -13.22 -5.08 14.98
CA ARG A 61 -11.86 -5.49 15.33
C ARG A 61 -10.79 -4.79 14.47
N THR A 62 -10.76 -3.47 14.49
CA THR A 62 -9.52 -2.72 14.22
C THR A 62 -8.82 -2.52 15.54
N ALA A 63 -7.92 -3.45 15.88
CA ALA A 63 -7.00 -3.29 16.99
C ALA A 63 -6.01 -2.17 16.66
N GLY A 64 -6.44 -0.93 16.92
CA GLY A 64 -5.68 0.29 16.67
C GLY A 64 -4.48 0.43 17.59
N THR A 65 -3.41 -0.31 17.30
CA THR A 65 -2.06 0.21 17.57
C THR A 65 -1.96 1.54 16.82
N GLY A 66 -1.65 2.63 17.53
CA GLY A 66 -1.65 3.99 17.00
C GLY A 66 -0.53 4.28 16.00
N VAL A 67 -0.53 3.58 14.86
CA VAL A 67 0.37 3.80 13.73
C VAL A 67 -0.08 5.08 13.02
N SER A 68 0.81 6.05 12.88
CA SER A 68 0.49 7.29 12.17
C SER A 68 0.22 7.03 10.68
N PRO A 69 -0.63 7.84 10.00
CA PRO A 69 -0.85 7.72 8.56
C PRO A 69 0.45 7.76 7.74
N HIS A 70 1.45 8.51 8.22
CA HIS A 70 2.78 8.58 7.61
C HIS A 70 3.54 7.25 7.67
N ALA A 71 3.49 6.52 8.80
CA ALA A 71 4.17 5.23 8.94
C ALA A 71 3.53 4.12 8.09
N GLU A 72 2.20 4.13 7.92
CA GLU A 72 1.55 3.23 6.98
C GLU A 72 1.82 3.64 5.52
N GLY A 73 1.85 4.94 5.22
CA GLY A 73 2.24 5.48 3.91
C GLY A 73 3.66 5.08 3.49
N GLU A 74 4.63 5.14 4.42
CA GLU A 74 6.00 4.65 4.22
C GLU A 74 6.03 3.17 3.85
N LYS A 75 5.36 2.34 4.66
CA LYS A 75 5.26 0.89 4.47
C LYS A 75 4.58 0.53 3.13
N LEU A 76 3.55 1.27 2.74
CA LEU A 76 2.87 1.12 1.45
C LEU A 76 3.82 1.44 0.29
N ILE A 77 4.60 2.52 0.36
CA ILE A 77 5.63 2.85 -0.65
C ILE A 77 6.72 1.77 -0.72
N ALA A 78 7.21 1.30 0.43
CA ALA A 78 8.27 0.30 0.51
C ALA A 78 7.82 -1.09 0.02
N SER A 79 6.53 -1.39 0.10
CA SER A 79 5.91 -2.63 -0.40
C SER A 79 5.50 -2.56 -1.88
N SER A 80 5.68 -1.40 -2.52
CA SER A 80 5.25 -1.12 -3.90
C SER A 80 6.44 -0.88 -4.84
N ASP A 81 6.17 -0.73 -6.13
CA ASP A 81 7.16 -0.49 -7.18
C ASP A 81 7.72 0.96 -7.19
N CYS A 82 7.22 1.84 -6.32
CA CYS A 82 7.58 3.26 -6.25
C CYS A 82 9.11 3.50 -6.14
N MET A 83 9.81 2.63 -5.39
CA MET A 83 11.27 2.67 -5.23
C MET A 83 12.05 2.20 -6.48
N GLY A 84 11.38 1.82 -7.57
CA GLY A 84 12.02 1.70 -8.89
C GLY A 84 12.37 3.08 -9.48
N CYS A 85 11.51 4.08 -9.27
CA CYS A 85 11.58 5.37 -9.96
C CYS A 85 11.93 6.57 -9.05
N HIS A 86 11.74 6.45 -7.73
CA HIS A 86 11.92 7.52 -6.74
C HIS A 86 12.90 7.16 -5.62
N ARG A 87 13.51 8.16 -5.00
CA ARG A 87 14.24 8.06 -3.72
C ARG A 87 13.78 9.19 -2.79
N ILE A 88 14.13 9.10 -1.51
CA ILE A 88 13.80 10.12 -0.50
C ILE A 88 14.44 11.47 -0.87
N ASP A 89 15.75 11.48 -1.11
CA ASP A 89 16.59 12.68 -1.26
C ASP A 89 17.12 12.92 -2.69
N THR A 90 17.11 11.88 -3.52
CA THR A 90 17.82 11.84 -4.81
C THR A 90 16.85 11.73 -5.99
N LYS A 91 17.02 12.56 -7.02
CA LYS A 91 16.27 12.43 -8.27
C LYS A 91 16.76 11.21 -9.07
N LEU A 92 15.85 10.35 -9.52
CA LEU A 92 16.12 9.28 -10.48
C LEU A 92 15.29 9.51 -11.76
N VAL A 93 14.36 8.60 -12.06
CA VAL A 93 13.37 8.78 -13.14
C VAL A 93 12.33 9.82 -12.72
N GLY A 94 11.80 9.67 -11.51
CA GLY A 94 10.95 10.65 -10.85
C GLY A 94 11.73 11.64 -9.97
N PRO A 95 11.08 12.71 -9.49
CA PRO A 95 11.64 13.58 -8.45
C PRO A 95 11.94 12.82 -7.16
N ALA A 96 12.88 13.35 -6.37
CA ALA A 96 13.04 12.96 -4.97
C ALA A 96 11.76 13.24 -4.18
N TYR A 97 11.40 12.41 -3.20
CA TYR A 97 10.23 12.66 -2.35
C TYR A 97 10.34 13.98 -1.57
N GLN A 98 11.53 14.32 -1.07
CA GLN A 98 11.81 15.62 -0.45
C GLN A 98 11.51 16.78 -1.43
N ALA A 99 11.90 16.67 -2.70
CA ALA A 99 11.59 17.71 -3.68
C ALA A 99 10.07 17.86 -3.93
N VAL A 100 9.29 16.77 -3.82
CA VAL A 100 7.82 16.82 -3.84
C VAL A 100 7.29 17.54 -2.60
N ALA A 101 7.80 17.18 -1.41
CA ALA A 101 7.46 17.83 -0.14
C ALA A 101 7.82 19.33 -0.10
N ASP A 102 8.90 19.73 -0.77
CA ASP A 102 9.32 21.14 -0.89
C ASP A 102 8.42 21.93 -1.85
N LYS A 103 7.85 21.28 -2.88
CA LYS A 103 6.97 21.92 -3.89
C LYS A 103 5.53 22.12 -3.38
N TYR A 104 5.03 21.17 -2.60
CA TYR A 104 3.65 21.12 -2.15
C TYR A 104 3.55 21.40 -0.65
N GLU A 105 2.35 21.65 -0.14
CA GLU A 105 2.13 21.85 1.29
C GLU A 105 1.65 20.58 1.97
N ASN A 106 2.07 20.37 3.22
CA ASN A 106 1.63 19.21 4.02
C ASN A 106 0.20 19.45 4.56
N ASN A 107 -0.77 19.36 3.65
CA ASN A 107 -2.19 19.51 3.92
C ASN A 107 -3.03 18.52 3.10
N GLU A 108 -4.31 18.43 3.45
CA GLU A 108 -5.25 17.47 2.88
C GLU A 108 -5.45 17.64 1.35
N LYS A 109 -5.60 18.88 0.88
CA LYS A 109 -5.83 19.18 -0.54
C LYS A 109 -4.67 18.71 -1.42
N ASP A 110 -3.45 18.95 -0.98
CA ASP A 110 -2.25 18.56 -1.73
C ASP A 110 -1.99 17.04 -1.61
N ALA A 111 -2.33 16.41 -0.48
CA ALA A 111 -2.33 14.96 -0.35
C ALA A 111 -3.33 14.29 -1.32
N GLU A 112 -4.56 14.77 -1.41
CA GLU A 112 -5.58 14.30 -2.36
C GLU A 112 -5.17 14.53 -3.82
N TYR A 113 -4.59 15.69 -4.14
CA TYR A 113 -4.05 15.97 -5.46
C TYR A 113 -2.94 14.98 -5.86
N LEU A 114 -2.00 14.73 -4.95
CA LEU A 114 -0.89 13.81 -5.18
C LEU A 114 -1.37 12.34 -5.24
N ALA A 115 -2.33 11.93 -4.41
CA ALA A 115 -2.98 10.63 -4.51
C ALA A 115 -3.60 10.42 -5.90
N GLY A 116 -4.32 11.44 -6.40
CA GLY A 116 -4.87 11.45 -7.75
C GLY A 116 -3.79 11.33 -8.84
N LYS A 117 -2.60 11.91 -8.64
CA LYS A 117 -1.44 11.74 -9.54
C LYS A 117 -0.81 10.35 -9.46
N ILE A 118 -0.72 9.75 -8.27
CA ILE A 118 -0.22 8.38 -8.09
C ILE A 118 -1.10 7.40 -8.86
N ILE A 119 -2.42 7.44 -8.66
CA ILE A 119 -3.37 6.50 -9.29
C ILE A 119 -3.44 6.71 -10.81
N LYS A 120 -3.54 7.97 -11.27
CA LYS A 120 -3.81 8.29 -12.69
C LYS A 120 -2.55 8.54 -13.52
N GLY A 121 -1.38 8.59 -12.90
CA GLY A 121 -0.13 8.97 -13.53
C GLY A 121 -0.10 10.44 -14.01
N GLY A 122 0.85 10.74 -14.89
CA GLY A 122 0.93 12.02 -15.61
C GLY A 122 2.33 12.62 -15.69
N GLY A 123 2.49 13.68 -16.50
CA GLY A 123 3.76 14.37 -16.73
C GLY A 123 3.66 15.90 -16.69
N GLY A 124 4.72 16.58 -17.12
CA GLY A 124 4.79 18.04 -17.27
C GLY A 124 5.28 18.80 -16.03
N VAL A 125 4.86 18.40 -14.82
CA VAL A 125 5.24 19.10 -13.56
C VAL A 125 6.75 18.97 -13.25
N TRP A 126 7.35 17.85 -13.61
CA TRP A 126 8.74 17.49 -13.27
C TRP A 126 9.65 17.29 -14.49
N GLY A 127 9.14 17.64 -15.68
CA GLY A 127 9.79 17.44 -16.97
C GLY A 127 8.92 16.65 -17.97
N GLN A 128 9.55 16.22 -19.05
CA GLN A 128 8.90 15.52 -20.17
C GLN A 128 8.54 14.06 -19.85
N MET A 129 9.25 13.42 -18.91
CA MET A 129 8.94 12.06 -18.45
C MET A 129 7.63 12.06 -17.66
N ALA A 130 6.69 11.22 -18.08
CA ALA A 130 5.44 11.00 -17.36
C ALA A 130 5.57 9.79 -16.42
N MET A 131 4.94 9.89 -15.25
CA MET A 131 4.77 8.77 -14.33
C MET A 131 3.66 7.85 -14.85
N THR A 132 3.91 6.55 -14.83
CA THR A 132 2.93 5.50 -15.16
C THR A 132 1.76 5.54 -14.17
N PRO A 133 0.52 5.24 -14.58
CA PRO A 133 -0.60 5.10 -13.63
C PRO A 133 -0.44 3.89 -12.71
N HIS A 134 -0.85 4.02 -11.44
CA HIS A 134 -0.93 2.91 -10.47
C HIS A 134 -2.42 2.62 -10.10
N PRO A 135 -3.24 2.08 -11.02
CA PRO A 135 -4.69 1.95 -10.84
C PRO A 135 -5.13 0.90 -9.81
N ASN A 136 -4.19 0.09 -9.31
CA ASN A 136 -4.45 -0.94 -8.31
C ASN A 136 -4.46 -0.41 -6.87
N LEU A 137 -4.00 0.84 -6.66
CA LEU A 137 -4.04 1.50 -5.36
C LEU A 137 -5.40 2.15 -5.12
N SER A 138 -5.96 1.98 -3.93
CA SER A 138 -7.12 2.76 -3.50
C SER A 138 -6.75 4.22 -3.24
N GLU A 139 -7.76 5.11 -3.26
CA GLU A 139 -7.57 6.53 -2.98
C GLU A 139 -7.02 6.78 -1.57
N ASP A 140 -7.43 5.97 -0.59
CA ASP A 140 -6.95 6.04 0.80
C ASP A 140 -5.48 5.59 0.95
N GLU A 141 -5.07 4.50 0.28
CA GLU A 141 -3.66 4.08 0.26
C GLU A 141 -2.77 5.12 -0.42
N ALA A 142 -3.16 5.60 -1.60
CA ALA A 142 -2.41 6.62 -2.33
C ALA A 142 -2.34 7.95 -1.56
N LYS A 143 -3.39 8.29 -0.79
CA LYS A 143 -3.40 9.45 0.11
C LYS A 143 -2.46 9.27 1.31
N LYS A 144 -2.41 8.09 1.94
CA LYS A 144 -1.42 7.78 3.00
C LYS A 144 0.01 7.87 2.47
N MET A 145 0.28 7.31 1.29
CA MET A 145 1.58 7.46 0.60
C MET A 145 1.92 8.95 0.36
N ALA A 146 0.97 9.75 -0.14
CA ALA A 146 1.17 11.17 -0.38
C ALA A 146 1.41 11.96 0.93
N GLN A 147 0.66 11.67 2.00
CA GLN A 147 0.86 12.27 3.32
C GLN A 147 2.23 11.93 3.90
N TYR A 148 2.73 10.69 3.74
CA TYR A 148 4.11 10.36 4.07
C TYR A 148 5.11 11.18 3.26
N ILE A 149 4.97 11.24 1.93
CA ILE A 149 5.86 12.04 1.07
C ILE A 149 5.89 13.51 1.53
N LEU A 150 4.74 14.13 1.78
CA LEU A 150 4.64 15.52 2.23
C LEU A 150 5.23 15.76 3.63
N SER A 151 5.30 14.73 4.47
CA SER A 151 5.96 14.82 5.79
C SER A 151 7.49 14.87 5.72
N LEU A 152 8.10 14.61 4.56
CA LEU A 152 9.55 14.63 4.34
C LEU A 152 10.10 16.04 4.02
N LYS A 153 9.30 17.10 4.20
CA LYS A 153 9.69 18.51 4.00
C LYS A 153 10.82 18.88 4.98
N LYS A 154 11.80 19.65 4.50
CA LYS A 154 12.96 20.11 5.30
C LYS A 154 12.72 21.44 6.00
#